data_AF-A0A644ZWH6-F1
#
_entry.id   AF-A0A644ZWH6-F1
#
_cell.length_a   1.000
_cell.length_b   1.000
_cell.length_c   1.000
_cell.angle_alpha   90.00
_cell.angle_beta   90.00
_cell.angle_gamma   90.00
#
_symmetry.space_group_name_H-M   'P 1'
#
loop_
_entity.id
_entity.type
_entity.pdbx_description
1 polymer ?
#
loop_
_entity_poly.entity_id
_entity_poly.type
_entity_poly.pdbx_seq_one_letter_code
_entity_poly.pdbx_strand_id
1 'polypeptide(L)'
;MPNNEDGSRWILNIDPKDVLNEENKNYFYETILHEYFHYMSLNSNQVTYTYDYDMSNYCEEGILSKKDSYINEFYKMFWTDTIDNRNSDKDNLYFYERHKSSFVDEYAATDPSEDIAETFSYFVLEDKPTGKSIRDEKIRFFYKYKELVKLRDDLRNKINSL
;
A
#
# COMPACT_ATOMS: atom_id res chain seq x y z
N MET A 1 -0.10 12.15 2.24
CA MET A 1 1.28 12.56 2.66
C MET A 1 1.28 13.29 4.02
N PRO A 2 2.37 13.18 4.82
CA PRO A 2 2.52 13.93 6.07
C PRO A 2 2.60 15.45 5.83
N ASN A 3 2.01 16.24 6.73
CA ASN A 3 2.02 17.72 6.70
C ASN A 3 2.80 18.31 7.90
N ASN A 4 3.65 17.49 8.51
CA ASN A 4 4.59 17.88 9.55
C ASN A 4 5.71 16.85 9.67
N GLU A 5 6.78 17.26 10.34
CA GLU A 5 8.03 16.51 10.45
C GLU A 5 7.90 15.18 11.22
N ASP A 6 6.88 15.01 12.06
CA ASP A 6 6.69 13.80 12.88
C ASP A 6 5.61 12.85 12.34
N GLY A 7 4.96 13.19 11.21
CA GLY A 7 3.90 12.38 10.61
C GLY A 7 2.61 12.26 11.44
N SER A 8 2.41 13.12 12.44
CA SER A 8 1.17 13.14 13.24
C SER A 8 0.01 13.83 12.53
N ARG A 9 0.27 14.57 11.45
CA ARG A 9 -0.75 15.23 10.61
C ARG A 9 -0.57 14.86 9.16
N TRP A 10 -1.68 14.60 8.46
CA TRP A 10 -1.69 14.14 7.09
C TRP A 10 -2.65 14.94 6.23
N ILE A 11 -2.27 15.10 4.97
CA ILE A 11 -3.13 15.62 3.90
C ILE A 11 -3.41 14.47 2.94
N LEU A 12 -4.69 14.32 2.62
CA LEU A 12 -5.23 13.45 1.59
C LEU A 12 -5.38 14.29 0.31
N ASN A 13 -4.74 13.87 -0.78
CA ASN A 13 -4.94 14.47 -2.10
C ASN A 13 -5.78 13.52 -2.96
N ILE A 14 -6.75 14.04 -3.69
CA ILE A 14 -7.62 13.26 -4.58
C ILE A 14 -7.57 13.94 -5.95
N ASP A 15 -7.29 13.19 -7.02
CA ASP A 15 -7.36 13.76 -8.38
C ASP A 15 -8.83 14.00 -8.74
N PRO A 16 -9.24 15.24 -9.08
CA PRO A 16 -10.59 15.52 -9.55
C PRO A 16 -11.04 14.66 -10.72
N LYS A 17 -10.12 14.16 -11.57
CA LYS A 17 -10.45 13.27 -12.69
C LYS A 17 -11.02 11.93 -12.22
N ASP A 18 -10.54 11.41 -11.09
CA ASP A 18 -11.03 10.17 -10.50
C ASP A 18 -12.46 10.35 -9.99
N VAL A 19 -12.81 11.55 -9.54
CA VAL A 19 -14.14 11.91 -9.01
C VAL A 19 -15.17 12.13 -10.13
N LEU A 20 -14.74 12.67 -11.27
CA LEU A 20 -15.65 13.13 -12.34
C LEU A 20 -16.04 12.03 -13.35
N ASN A 21 -15.45 10.83 -13.23
CA ASN A 21 -15.76 9.73 -14.13
C ASN A 21 -16.89 8.85 -13.58
N GLU A 22 -18.15 9.21 -13.88
CA GLU A 22 -19.33 8.42 -13.48
C GLU A 22 -19.30 6.96 -14.01
N GLU A 23 -18.59 6.71 -15.12
CA GLU A 23 -18.47 5.36 -15.70
C GLU A 23 -17.53 4.45 -14.90
N ASN A 24 -16.77 5.00 -13.93
CA ASN A 24 -15.68 4.27 -13.27
C ASN A 24 -15.53 4.60 -11.77
N LYS A 25 -16.64 4.57 -11.02
CA LYS A 25 -16.68 4.75 -9.55
C LYS A 25 -15.66 3.91 -8.77
N ASN A 26 -15.24 2.76 -9.31
CA ASN A 26 -14.24 1.91 -8.68
C ASN A 26 -12.88 2.60 -8.56
N TYR A 27 -12.44 3.35 -9.58
CA TYR A 27 -11.17 4.10 -9.53
C TYR A 27 -11.19 5.15 -8.42
N PHE A 28 -12.32 5.86 -8.24
CA PHE A 28 -12.46 6.80 -7.13
C PHE A 28 -12.29 6.13 -5.76
N TYR A 29 -12.93 4.97 -5.57
CA TYR A 29 -12.80 4.22 -4.32
C TYR A 29 -11.38 3.67 -4.14
N GLU A 30 -10.75 3.17 -5.21
CA GLU A 30 -9.36 2.72 -5.20
C GLU A 30 -8.43 3.84 -4.72
N THR A 31 -8.48 5.03 -5.34
CA THR A 31 -7.65 6.19 -4.94
C THR A 31 -7.87 6.58 -3.48
N ILE A 32 -9.12 6.64 -3.00
CA ILE A 32 -9.39 6.97 -1.60
C ILE A 32 -8.84 5.92 -0.65
N LEU A 33 -9.04 4.64 -0.96
CA LEU A 33 -8.61 3.53 -0.12
C LEU A 33 -7.08 3.46 -0.06
N HIS A 34 -6.42 3.65 -1.21
CA HIS A 34 -4.97 3.75 -1.36
C HIS A 34 -4.41 4.82 -0.43
N GLU A 35 -4.85 6.07 -0.59
CA GLU A 35 -4.33 7.20 0.18
C GLU A 35 -4.69 7.11 1.68
N TYR A 36 -5.86 6.56 2.00
CA TYR A 36 -6.22 6.28 3.39
C TYR A 36 -5.25 5.27 4.01
N PHE A 37 -4.81 4.27 3.24
CA PHE A 37 -3.88 3.28 3.74
C PHE A 37 -2.44 3.78 3.81
N HIS A 38 -2.03 4.73 2.96
CA HIS A 38 -0.79 5.50 3.18
C HIS A 38 -0.78 6.11 4.58
N TYR A 39 -1.86 6.80 4.98
CA TYR A 39 -1.97 7.30 6.35
C TYR A 39 -1.85 6.18 7.40
N MET A 40 -2.55 5.05 7.20
CA MET A 40 -2.53 3.96 8.18
C MET A 40 -1.17 3.27 8.31
N SER A 41 -0.42 3.15 7.21
CA SER A 41 0.84 2.42 7.11
C SER A 41 2.08 3.30 7.33
N LEU A 42 1.94 4.62 7.24
CA LEU A 42 3.05 5.58 7.36
C LEU A 42 2.86 6.64 8.46
N ASN A 43 1.79 6.59 9.26
CA ASN A 43 1.67 7.51 10.42
C ASN A 43 2.77 7.27 11.48
N SER A 44 2.83 8.17 12.46
CA SER A 44 3.82 8.15 13.55
C SER A 44 3.81 6.89 14.44
N ASN A 45 2.78 6.03 14.37
CA ASN A 45 2.81 4.72 15.03
C ASN A 45 3.53 3.65 14.20
N GLN A 46 3.65 3.84 12.89
CA GLN A 46 4.24 2.90 11.95
C GLN A 46 5.68 3.23 11.57
N VAL A 47 5.99 4.51 11.40
CA VAL A 47 7.32 4.96 10.95
C VAL A 47 7.87 6.09 11.82
N THR A 48 9.16 6.35 11.66
CA THR A 48 9.85 7.55 12.13
C THR A 48 10.32 8.31 10.91
N TYR A 49 10.00 9.61 10.85
CA TYR A 49 10.48 10.49 9.79
C TYR A 49 11.90 10.94 10.12
N THR A 50 12.86 10.41 9.37
CA THR A 50 14.30 10.61 9.60
C THR A 50 15.10 10.33 8.34
N TYR A 51 16.28 10.95 8.25
CA TYR A 51 17.28 10.63 7.23
C TYR A 51 18.30 9.58 7.71
N ASP A 52 18.12 9.05 8.93
CA ASP A 52 18.90 7.92 9.43
C ASP A 52 18.43 6.63 8.77
N TYR A 53 19.30 6.03 7.95
CA TYR A 53 19.02 4.77 7.27
C TYR A 53 19.38 3.57 8.14
N ASP A 54 18.45 2.62 8.25
CA ASP A 54 18.69 1.29 8.84
C ASP A 54 17.97 0.21 8.02
N MET A 55 18.75 -0.51 7.21
CA MET A 55 18.27 -1.60 6.34
C MET A 55 17.81 -2.85 7.13
N SER A 56 17.94 -2.86 8.46
CA SER A 56 17.35 -3.90 9.30
C SER A 56 15.83 -3.88 9.23
N ASN A 57 15.22 -2.72 8.98
CA ASN A 57 13.79 -2.53 8.73
C ASN A 57 13.56 -1.92 7.33
N TYR A 58 12.30 -1.75 6.94
CA TYR A 58 11.97 -0.95 5.77
C TYR A 58 12.40 0.50 5.97
N CYS A 59 13.10 1.06 4.98
CA CYS A 59 13.43 2.47 4.91
C CYS A 59 13.39 2.97 3.47
N GLU A 60 13.00 4.23 3.33
CA GLU A 60 13.03 5.00 2.09
C GLU A 60 13.45 6.44 2.42
N GLU A 61 13.52 7.33 1.42
CA GLU A 61 13.96 8.70 1.66
C GLU A 61 13.08 9.40 2.70
N GLY A 62 13.67 9.73 3.86
CA GLY A 62 13.00 10.44 4.94
C GLY A 62 12.12 9.56 5.85
N ILE A 63 12.09 8.24 5.65
CA ILE A 63 11.24 7.31 6.41
C ILE A 63 12.04 6.09 6.85
N LEU A 64 11.95 5.79 8.16
CA LEU A 64 12.39 4.52 8.74
C LEU A 64 11.21 3.86 9.44
N SER A 65 10.84 2.66 9.00
CA SER A 65 9.75 1.91 9.61
C SER A 65 10.11 1.40 11.01
N LYS A 66 9.10 1.32 11.87
CA LYS A 66 9.21 0.60 13.14
C LYS A 66 9.15 -0.90 12.88
N LYS A 67 9.84 -1.65 13.73
CA LYS A 67 9.98 -3.11 13.60
C LYS A 67 8.64 -3.85 13.45
N ASP A 68 7.65 -3.49 14.25
CA ASP A 68 6.34 -4.16 14.30
C ASP A 68 5.26 -3.43 13.48
N SER A 69 5.66 -2.58 12.54
CA SER A 69 4.74 -1.86 11.65
C SER A 69 4.26 -2.74 10.50
N TYR A 70 3.07 -2.43 9.97
CA TYR A 70 2.50 -3.11 8.81
C TYR A 70 3.43 -3.04 7.60
N ILE A 71 3.97 -1.86 7.32
CA ILE A 71 4.88 -1.63 6.19
C ILE A 71 6.17 -2.45 6.34
N ASN A 72 6.73 -2.55 7.56
CA ASN A 72 7.93 -3.36 7.76
C ASN A 72 7.66 -4.86 7.57
N GLU A 73 6.58 -5.40 8.14
CA GLU A 73 6.25 -6.81 7.94
C GLU A 73 5.97 -7.11 6.47
N PHE A 74 5.23 -6.23 5.78
CA PHE A 74 4.94 -6.35 4.35
C PHE A 74 6.21 -6.33 3.50
N TYR A 75 7.09 -5.36 3.74
CA TYR A 75 8.41 -5.29 3.09
C TYR A 75 9.23 -6.56 3.32
N LYS A 76 9.31 -7.04 4.56
CA LYS A 76 10.07 -8.25 4.90
C LYS A 76 9.52 -9.51 4.26
N MET A 77 8.21 -9.58 4.03
CA MET A 77 7.59 -10.74 3.41
C MET A 77 7.70 -10.75 1.89
N PHE A 78 7.64 -9.58 1.24
CA PHE A 78 7.38 -9.52 -0.20
C PHE A 78 8.43 -8.78 -1.03
N TRP A 79 9.37 -8.07 -0.39
CA TRP A 79 10.29 -7.17 -1.10
C TRP A 79 11.77 -7.42 -0.85
N THR A 80 12.16 -8.12 0.22
CA THR A 80 13.60 -8.28 0.53
C THR A 80 14.41 -8.94 -0.59
N ASP A 81 13.78 -9.82 -1.36
CA ASP A 81 14.43 -10.53 -2.47
C ASP A 81 14.44 -9.72 -3.78
N THR A 82 13.62 -8.66 -3.87
CA THR A 82 13.40 -7.89 -5.11
C THR A 82 13.82 -6.42 -5.00
N ILE A 83 14.00 -5.88 -3.80
CA ILE A 83 14.26 -4.46 -3.57
C ILE A 83 15.56 -3.98 -4.23
N ASP A 84 16.63 -4.77 -4.20
CA ASP A 84 17.89 -4.43 -4.87
C ASP A 84 17.72 -4.40 -6.40
N ASN A 85 16.93 -5.33 -6.95
CA ASN A 85 16.59 -5.34 -8.37
C ASN A 85 15.74 -4.12 -8.74
N ARG A 86 14.76 -3.76 -7.90
CA ARG A 86 13.91 -2.58 -8.11
C ARG A 86 14.72 -1.29 -8.06
N ASN A 87 15.57 -1.11 -7.05
CA ASN A 87 16.39 0.08 -6.89
C ASN A 87 17.42 0.25 -8.03
N SER A 88 17.84 -0.85 -8.64
CA SER A 88 18.75 -0.83 -9.79
C SER A 88 18.05 -0.56 -11.12
N ASP A 89 16.75 -0.86 -11.22
CA ASP A 89 15.95 -0.69 -12.43
C ASP A 89 14.98 0.49 -12.29
N LYS A 90 15.34 1.62 -12.92
CA LYS A 90 14.51 2.83 -12.87
C LYS A 90 13.29 2.77 -13.80
N ASP A 91 13.18 1.76 -14.66
CA ASP A 91 12.03 1.58 -15.53
C ASP A 91 10.96 0.74 -14.82
N ASN A 92 9.95 1.42 -14.28
CA ASN A 92 8.88 0.77 -13.53
C ASN A 92 8.09 -0.24 -14.39
N LEU A 93 7.80 0.11 -15.64
CA LEU A 93 7.05 -0.76 -16.55
C LEU A 93 7.83 -2.04 -16.82
N TYR A 94 9.13 -1.93 -17.09
CA TYR A 94 9.96 -3.11 -17.32
C TYR A 94 10.11 -3.98 -16.06
N PHE A 95 10.26 -3.36 -14.90
CA PHE A 95 10.27 -4.09 -13.62
C PHE A 95 8.94 -4.81 -13.38
N TYR A 96 7.82 -4.12 -13.55
CA TYR A 96 6.47 -4.70 -13.41
C TYR A 96 6.24 -5.88 -14.34
N GLU A 97 6.54 -5.76 -15.64
CA GLU A 97 6.31 -6.85 -16.59
C GLU A 97 7.12 -8.11 -16.27
N ARG A 98 8.32 -7.97 -15.67
CA ARG A 98 9.12 -9.12 -15.20
C ARG A 98 8.57 -9.77 -13.92
N HIS A 99 7.82 -9.02 -13.12
CA HIS A 99 7.31 -9.43 -11.81
C HIS A 99 5.78 -9.36 -11.71
N LYS A 100 5.08 -9.42 -12.84
CA LYS A 100 3.65 -9.07 -12.97
C LYS A 100 2.73 -9.87 -12.06
N SER A 101 3.05 -11.13 -11.80
CA SER A 101 2.28 -12.00 -10.89
C SER A 101 2.42 -11.62 -9.40
N SER A 102 3.32 -10.70 -9.07
CA SER A 102 3.58 -10.24 -7.72
C SER A 102 2.85 -8.97 -7.33
N PHE A 103 2.27 -8.23 -8.28
CA PHE A 103 1.67 -6.93 -8.03
C PHE A 103 0.19 -6.92 -8.41
N VAL A 104 -0.59 -6.07 -7.74
CA VAL A 104 -2.01 -5.89 -8.06
C VAL A 104 -2.19 -5.12 -9.37
N ASP A 105 -1.29 -4.19 -9.65
CA ASP A 105 -1.14 -3.45 -10.91
C ASP A 105 0.30 -2.93 -11.09
N GLU A 106 0.52 -2.10 -12.12
CA GLU A 106 1.83 -1.50 -12.41
C GLU A 106 2.25 -0.47 -11.35
N TYR A 107 1.31 0.27 -10.76
CA TYR A 107 1.63 1.33 -9.80
C TYR A 107 2.16 0.75 -8.49
N ALA A 108 1.60 -0.37 -8.06
CA ALA A 108 2.08 -1.16 -6.93
C ALA A 108 3.54 -1.64 -7.08
N ALA A 109 4.10 -1.65 -8.29
CA ALA A 109 5.50 -2.02 -8.51
C ALA A 109 6.49 -0.87 -8.22
N THR A 110 5.99 0.34 -7.95
CA THR A 110 6.81 1.54 -7.76
C THR A 110 7.76 1.40 -6.59
N ASP A 111 7.25 1.06 -5.40
CA ASP A 111 8.03 0.82 -4.19
C ASP A 111 7.14 0.09 -3.14
N PRO A 112 7.70 -0.36 -2.01
CA PRO A 112 6.92 -1.05 -0.99
C PRO A 112 5.81 -0.22 -0.35
N SER A 113 5.94 1.11 -0.30
CA SER A 113 4.93 2.00 0.27
C SER A 113 3.69 2.08 -0.63
N GLU A 114 3.90 2.18 -1.95
CA GLU A 114 2.82 2.18 -2.93
C GLU A 114 2.16 0.80 -3.04
N ASP A 115 2.97 -0.27 -3.00
CA ASP A 115 2.47 -1.65 -3.06
C ASP A 115 1.53 -2.01 -1.92
N ILE A 116 1.87 -1.63 -0.68
CA ILE A 116 1.00 -1.95 0.46
C ILE A 116 -0.30 -1.12 0.41
N ALA A 117 -0.24 0.12 -0.06
CA ALA A 117 -1.40 1.00 -0.22
C ALA A 117 -2.33 0.51 -1.34
N GLU A 118 -1.78 0.21 -2.52
CA GLU A 118 -2.49 -0.40 -3.63
C GLU A 118 -3.10 -1.75 -3.23
N THR A 119 -2.30 -2.66 -2.68
CA THR A 119 -2.82 -3.98 -2.28
C THR A 119 -3.96 -3.86 -1.25
N PHE A 120 -3.95 -2.84 -0.38
CA PHE A 120 -5.06 -2.61 0.54
C PHE A 120 -6.36 -2.24 -0.17
N SER A 121 -6.31 -1.45 -1.25
CA SER A 121 -7.50 -1.11 -2.04
C SER A 121 -8.17 -2.38 -2.60
N TYR A 122 -7.37 -3.28 -3.18
CA TYR A 122 -7.81 -4.58 -3.67
C TYR A 122 -8.31 -5.50 -2.54
N PHE A 123 -7.67 -5.48 -1.37
CA PHE A 123 -8.16 -6.22 -0.20
C PHE A 123 -9.57 -5.79 0.20
N VAL A 124 -9.89 -4.50 0.14
CA VAL A 124 -11.22 -3.99 0.46
C VAL A 124 -12.22 -4.31 -0.65
N LEU A 125 -11.85 -4.08 -1.91
CA LEU A 125 -12.78 -4.15 -3.05
C LEU A 125 -13.03 -5.58 -3.55
N GLU A 126 -12.02 -6.45 -3.51
CA GLU A 126 -12.14 -7.83 -4.01
C GLU A 126 -12.57 -8.82 -2.91
N ASP A 127 -13.06 -9.98 -3.35
CA ASP A 127 -13.24 -11.13 -2.47
C ASP A 127 -11.89 -11.76 -2.11
N LYS A 128 -11.84 -12.48 -0.99
CA LYS A 128 -10.61 -13.11 -0.52
C LYS A 128 -10.05 -14.07 -1.59
N PRO A 129 -8.85 -13.82 -2.13
CA PRO A 129 -8.30 -14.66 -3.18
C PRO A 129 -7.82 -16.01 -2.61
N THR A 130 -7.93 -17.06 -3.43
CA THR A 130 -7.55 -18.44 -3.09
C THR A 130 -6.32 -18.94 -3.87
N GLY A 131 -5.81 -18.15 -4.83
CA GLY A 131 -4.64 -18.51 -5.62
C GLY A 131 -3.33 -18.39 -4.84
N LYS A 132 -2.25 -18.83 -5.48
CA LYS A 132 -0.91 -18.96 -4.88
C LYS A 132 0.10 -17.94 -5.44
N SER A 133 -0.38 -16.91 -6.13
CA SER A 133 0.50 -15.83 -6.59
C SER A 133 0.95 -14.97 -5.40
N ILE A 134 2.08 -14.29 -5.56
CA ILE A 134 2.55 -13.31 -4.56
C ILE A 134 1.51 -12.18 -4.40
N ARG A 135 0.86 -11.75 -5.50
CA ARG A 135 -0.30 -10.83 -5.45
C ARG A 135 -1.38 -11.31 -4.47
N ASP A 136 -1.80 -12.57 -4.57
CA ASP A 136 -2.86 -13.11 -3.71
C ASP A 136 -2.40 -13.27 -2.26
N GLU A 137 -1.13 -13.58 -2.04
CA GLU A 137 -0.53 -13.62 -0.70
C GLU A 137 -0.48 -12.23 -0.06
N LYS A 138 -0.13 -11.19 -0.82
CA LYS A 138 -0.18 -9.80 -0.39
C LYS A 138 -1.60 -9.37 -0.01
N ILE A 139 -2.62 -9.71 -0.79
CA ILE A 139 -4.02 -9.42 -0.39
C ILE A 139 -4.40 -10.18 0.89
N ARG A 140 -3.91 -11.42 1.04
CA ARG A 140 -4.17 -12.22 2.26
C ARG A 140 -3.42 -11.71 3.49
N PHE A 141 -2.35 -10.93 3.34
CA PHE A 141 -1.59 -10.34 4.44
C PHE A 141 -2.51 -9.59 5.43
N PHE A 142 -3.43 -8.78 4.92
CA PHE A 142 -4.31 -7.96 5.76
C PHE A 142 -5.28 -8.77 6.64
N TYR A 143 -5.60 -10.01 6.26
CA TYR A 143 -6.45 -10.89 7.06
C TYR A 143 -5.81 -11.36 8.37
N LYS A 144 -4.51 -11.13 8.57
CA LYS A 144 -3.82 -11.34 9.84
C LYS A 144 -4.26 -10.34 10.93
N TYR A 145 -4.73 -9.16 10.52
CA TYR A 145 -5.04 -8.04 11.39
C TYR A 145 -6.56 -7.89 11.53
N LYS A 146 -7.10 -8.24 12.70
CA LYS A 146 -8.55 -8.27 12.94
C LYS A 146 -9.20 -6.90 12.73
N GLU A 147 -8.48 -5.84 13.11
CA GLU A 147 -8.85 -4.45 12.93
C GLU A 147 -8.96 -4.05 11.46
N LEU A 148 -8.09 -4.55 10.58
CA LEU A 148 -8.16 -4.29 9.13
C LEU A 148 -9.28 -5.09 8.47
N VAL A 149 -9.55 -6.31 8.93
CA VAL A 149 -10.73 -7.08 8.49
C VAL A 149 -12.02 -6.36 8.86
N LYS A 150 -12.13 -5.86 10.11
CA LYS A 150 -13.28 -5.06 10.53
C LYS A 150 -13.43 -3.80 9.69
N LEU A 151 -12.33 -3.08 9.47
CA LEU A 151 -12.31 -1.87 8.64
C LEU A 151 -12.79 -2.16 7.20
N ARG A 152 -12.32 -3.26 6.59
CA ARG A 152 -12.80 -3.71 5.28
C ARG A 152 -14.30 -3.90 5.25
N ASP A 153 -14.87 -4.57 6.25
CA ASP A 153 -16.31 -4.82 6.31
C ASP A 153 -17.09 -3.49 6.47
N ASP A 154 -16.60 -2.58 7.33
CA ASP A 154 -17.18 -1.24 7.51
C ASP A 154 -17.13 -0.40 6.22
N LEU A 155 -16.02 -0.46 5.46
CA LEU A 155 -15.85 0.25 4.20
C LEU A 155 -16.75 -0.32 3.09
N ARG A 156 -16.78 -1.65 2.92
CA ARG A 156 -17.65 -2.31 1.93
C ARG A 156 -19.12 -2.03 2.21
N ASN A 157 -19.54 -2.01 3.47
CA ASN A 157 -20.90 -1.66 3.85
C ASN A 157 -21.25 -0.23 3.41
N LYS A 158 -20.34 0.72 3.55
CA LYS A 158 -20.54 2.10 3.08
C LYS A 158 -20.59 2.18 1.56
N ILE A 159 -19.65 1.56 0.86
CA ILE A 159 -19.57 1.56 -0.61
C ILE A 159 -20.83 0.96 -1.23
N ASN A 160 -21.30 -0.18 -0.71
CA ASN A 160 -22.50 -0.86 -1.22
C ASN A 160 -23.83 -0.20 -0.82
N SER A 161 -23.79 0.76 0.13
CA SER A 161 -24.98 1.50 0.57
C SER A 161 -25.23 2.80 -0.20
N LEU A 162 -24.35 3.14 -1.14
CA LEU A 162 -24.39 4.33 -2.00
C LEU A 162 -24.79 3.96 -3.44
#